data_AF-A0A945EBH4-F1
#
_entry.id   AF-A0A945EBH4-F1
#
_cell.length_a   1.000
_cell.length_b   1.000
_cell.length_c   1.000
_cell.angle_alpha   90.00
_cell.angle_beta   90.00
_cell.angle_gamma   90.00
#
_symmetry.space_group_name_H-M   'P 1'
#
loop_
_entity.id
_entity.type
_entity.pdbx_description
1 polymer ?
#
loop_
_entity_poly.entity_id
_entity_poly.type
_entity_poly.pdbx_seq_one_letter_code
_entity_poly.pdbx_strand_id
1 'polypeptide(L)'
;MEISKEQIKEIEKFAKSKLHSVHLQHTLESRDVAKKLARLEKADWAIVEVAVLLHDIAKGKKLHAEVGAEMARKFLTTKQYDQRFIEEVVYCILVHEDLDDDQKNLVRTKEAIVVYDSEKIQKISAFGIIKYICGHNDNFKDNYEQTTLKMYQSLKRKYDRIISKQGKEMASDGFKFIKEYFKELK
;
A
#
# COMPACT_ATOMS: atom_id res chain seq x y z
N MET A 1 4.79 12.30 -17.32
CA MET A 1 5.96 13.16 -17.01
C MET A 1 7.09 12.24 -16.59
N GLU A 2 8.33 12.47 -17.04
CA GLU A 2 9.47 11.69 -16.53
C GLU A 2 9.99 12.30 -15.23
N ILE A 3 10.22 11.47 -14.21
CA ILE A 3 10.81 11.90 -12.94
C ILE A 3 12.28 11.48 -12.90
N SER A 4 13.15 12.43 -12.57
CA SER A 4 14.59 12.18 -12.49
C SER A 4 14.95 11.32 -11.29
N LYS A 5 16.14 10.69 -11.33
CA LYS A 5 16.65 9.90 -10.20
C LYS A 5 16.85 10.77 -8.95
N GLU A 6 17.24 12.03 -9.13
CA GLU A 6 17.44 13.01 -8.07
C GLU A 6 16.12 13.36 -7.39
N GLN A 7 15.06 13.56 -8.17
CA GLN A 7 13.70 13.78 -7.67
C GLN A 7 13.19 12.58 -6.85
N ILE A 8 13.38 11.35 -7.34
CA ILE A 8 13.02 10.14 -6.59
C ILE A 8 13.80 10.04 -5.28
N LYS A 9 15.11 10.31 -5.28
CA LYS A 9 15.92 10.31 -4.05
C LYS A 9 15.40 11.31 -3.03
N GLU A 10 14.95 12.48 -3.47
CA GLU A 10 14.38 13.49 -2.58
C GLU A 10 13.03 13.04 -1.99
N ILE A 11 12.15 12.47 -2.82
CA ILE A 11 10.87 11.88 -2.38
C ILE A 11 11.12 10.75 -1.37
N GLU A 12 12.07 9.85 -1.65
CA GLU A 12 12.45 8.79 -0.71
C GLU A 12 12.99 9.36 0.61
N LYS A 13 13.81 10.41 0.56
CA LYS A 13 14.32 11.06 1.77
C LYS A 13 13.18 11.64 2.60
N PHE A 14 12.19 12.26 1.94
CA PHE A 14 11.00 12.76 2.61
C PHE A 14 10.19 11.62 3.23
N ALA A 15 9.91 10.54 2.49
CA ALA A 15 9.22 9.35 3.02
C ALA A 15 9.95 8.75 4.23
N LYS A 16 11.27 8.56 4.15
CA LYS A 16 12.13 8.05 5.25
C LYS A 16 12.12 8.95 6.49
N SER A 17 11.87 10.26 6.32
CA SER A 17 11.74 11.19 7.45
C SER A 17 10.40 11.06 8.19
N LYS A 18 9.41 10.38 7.60
CA LYS A 18 8.06 10.18 8.15
C LYS A 18 7.78 8.73 8.54
N LEU A 19 8.43 7.79 7.86
CA LEU A 19 8.22 6.36 8.01
C LEU A 19 9.41 5.72 8.69
N HIS A 20 9.13 4.85 9.67
CA HIS A 20 10.15 4.12 10.42
C HIS A 20 9.83 2.62 10.47
N SER A 21 10.86 1.80 10.74
CA SER A 21 10.72 0.37 10.98
C SER A 21 9.97 -0.36 9.85
N VAL A 22 9.05 -1.27 10.20
CA VAL A 22 8.25 -2.10 9.30
C VAL A 22 7.39 -1.29 8.31
N HIS A 23 7.08 -0.02 8.60
CA HIS A 23 6.32 0.82 7.68
C HIS A 23 7.17 1.29 6.50
N LEU A 24 8.43 1.66 6.74
CA LEU A 24 9.34 2.01 5.65
C LEU A 24 9.61 0.79 4.76
N GLN A 25 9.88 -0.37 5.37
CA GLN A 25 10.10 -1.61 4.63
C GLN A 25 8.87 -2.00 3.80
N HIS A 26 7.67 -1.88 4.38
CA HIS A 26 6.41 -2.08 3.65
C HIS A 26 6.29 -1.18 2.42
N THR A 27 6.60 0.10 2.55
CA THR A 27 6.56 1.05 1.44
C THR A 27 7.52 0.66 0.31
N LEU A 28 8.75 0.25 0.65
CA LEU A 28 9.76 -0.14 -0.34
C LEU A 28 9.37 -1.44 -1.06
N GLU A 29 8.92 -2.46 -0.33
CA GLU A 29 8.43 -3.70 -0.95
C GLU A 29 7.16 -3.48 -1.77
N SER A 30 6.26 -2.59 -1.33
CA SER A 30 5.07 -2.24 -2.10
C SER A 30 5.44 -1.56 -3.42
N ARG A 31 6.51 -0.75 -3.45
CA ARG A 31 7.02 -0.14 -4.69
C ARG A 31 7.52 -1.19 -5.67
N ASP A 32 8.20 -2.24 -5.20
CA ASP A 32 8.67 -3.32 -6.07
C ASP A 32 7.51 -4.12 -6.68
N VAL A 33 6.46 -4.37 -5.89
CA VAL A 33 5.21 -4.96 -6.39
C VAL A 33 4.54 -4.04 -7.41
N ALA A 34 4.38 -2.77 -7.07
CA ALA A 34 3.75 -1.76 -7.92
C ALA A 34 4.47 -1.59 -9.25
N LYS A 35 5.81 -1.67 -9.27
CA LYS A 35 6.62 -1.58 -10.49
C LYS A 35 6.30 -2.69 -11.48
N LYS A 36 6.12 -3.91 -10.99
CA LYS A 36 5.74 -5.06 -11.82
C LYS A 36 4.31 -4.89 -12.32
N LEU A 37 3.38 -4.54 -11.42
CA LEU A 37 1.96 -4.41 -11.75
C LEU A 37 1.68 -3.23 -12.70
N ALA A 38 2.34 -2.08 -12.52
CA ALA A 38 2.23 -0.92 -13.41
C ALA A 38 2.55 -1.26 -14.87
N ARG A 39 3.57 -2.11 -15.10
CA ARG A 39 3.93 -2.58 -16.45
C ARG A 39 2.83 -3.45 -17.06
N LEU A 40 2.21 -4.32 -16.27
CA LEU A 40 1.15 -5.21 -16.71
C LEU A 40 -0.16 -4.44 -17.01
N GLU A 41 -0.51 -3.50 -16.14
CA GLU A 41 -1.70 -2.63 -16.29
C GLU A 41 -1.52 -1.50 -17.31
N LYS A 42 -0.28 -1.24 -17.72
CA LYS A 42 0.11 -0.07 -18.53
C LYS A 42 -0.30 1.23 -17.84
N ALA A 43 0.01 1.34 -16.55
CA ALA A 43 -0.16 2.55 -15.74
C ALA A 43 1.09 3.44 -15.84
N ASP A 44 0.93 4.75 -15.67
CA ASP A 44 2.06 5.69 -15.60
C ASP A 44 2.91 5.40 -14.36
N TRP A 45 4.13 4.91 -14.59
CA TRP A 45 5.04 4.54 -13.51
C TRP A 45 5.44 5.73 -12.64
N ALA A 46 5.58 6.93 -13.19
CA ALA A 46 5.99 8.09 -12.40
C ALA A 46 4.94 8.43 -11.33
N ILE A 47 3.66 8.38 -11.69
CA ILE A 47 2.56 8.64 -10.74
C ILE A 47 2.52 7.54 -9.69
N VAL A 48 2.55 6.28 -10.13
CA VAL A 48 2.51 5.11 -9.22
C VAL A 48 3.68 5.14 -8.25
N GLU A 49 4.90 5.36 -8.74
CA GLU A 49 6.11 5.32 -7.92
C GLU A 49 6.08 6.37 -6.80
N VAL A 50 5.69 7.61 -7.13
CA VAL A 50 5.59 8.68 -6.13
C VAL A 50 4.43 8.43 -5.17
N ALA A 51 3.27 8.00 -5.67
CA ALA A 51 2.12 7.67 -4.82
C ALA A 51 2.47 6.56 -3.82
N VAL A 52 3.11 5.47 -4.25
CA VAL A 52 3.51 4.38 -3.35
C VAL A 52 4.57 4.84 -2.34
N LEU A 53 5.56 5.66 -2.73
CA LEU A 53 6.55 6.17 -1.77
C LEU A 53 5.92 7.06 -0.69
N LEU A 54 4.79 7.71 -1.00
CA LEU A 54 4.15 8.68 -0.12
C LEU A 54 2.85 8.19 0.56
N HIS A 55 2.26 7.06 0.16
CA HIS A 55 0.90 6.69 0.60
C HIS A 55 0.72 6.60 2.13
N ASP A 56 1.72 6.08 2.83
CA ASP A 56 1.65 5.81 4.27
C ASP A 56 2.30 6.92 5.13
N ILE A 57 2.75 8.06 4.56
CA ILE A 57 3.55 9.09 5.29
C ILE A 57 2.83 9.74 6.49
N ALA A 58 1.53 9.53 6.62
CA ALA A 58 0.72 9.96 7.76
C ALA A 58 0.27 8.78 8.64
N LYS A 59 0.98 7.64 8.62
CA LYS A 59 0.61 6.46 9.40
C LYS A 59 0.47 6.77 10.89
N GLY A 60 -0.59 6.24 11.50
CA GLY A 60 -0.94 6.50 12.90
C GLY A 60 -1.85 7.71 13.13
N LYS A 61 -2.21 8.47 12.08
CA LYS A 61 -3.29 9.47 12.13
C LYS A 61 -4.65 8.81 11.88
N LYS A 62 -5.72 9.38 12.46
CA LYS A 62 -7.10 8.85 12.32
C LYS A 62 -7.58 8.79 10.87
N LEU A 63 -7.19 9.77 10.06
CA LEU A 63 -7.53 9.94 8.65
C LEU A 63 -6.25 9.92 7.82
N HIS A 64 -5.53 8.78 7.86
CA HIS A 64 -4.16 8.73 7.36
C HIS A 64 -4.07 8.90 5.83
N ALA A 65 -5.06 8.42 5.07
CA ALA A 65 -5.09 8.62 3.64
C ALA A 65 -5.30 10.10 3.29
N GLU A 66 -6.28 10.78 3.91
CA GLU A 66 -6.53 12.20 3.65
C GLU A 66 -5.36 13.09 4.13
N VAL A 67 -4.84 12.83 5.34
CA VAL A 67 -3.70 13.59 5.87
C VAL A 67 -2.44 13.34 5.04
N GLY A 68 -2.21 12.10 4.60
CA GLY A 68 -1.09 11.73 3.73
C GLY A 68 -1.18 12.41 2.37
N ALA A 69 -2.38 12.42 1.76
CA ALA A 69 -2.69 13.12 0.53
C ALA A 69 -2.37 14.63 0.62
N GLU A 70 -2.81 15.30 1.69
CA GLU A 70 -2.51 16.72 1.91
C GLU A 70 -1.01 16.99 2.15
N MET A 71 -0.33 16.09 2.87
CA MET A 71 1.11 16.18 3.08
C MET A 71 1.89 16.01 1.77
N ALA A 72 1.49 15.05 0.94
CA ALA A 72 2.08 14.82 -0.37
C ALA A 72 1.84 16.02 -1.30
N ARG A 73 0.62 16.57 -1.34
CA ARG A 73 0.30 17.78 -2.10
C ARG A 73 1.24 18.92 -1.72
N LYS A 74 1.31 19.27 -0.44
CA LYS A 74 2.18 20.36 0.05
C LYS A 74 3.65 20.14 -0.32
N PHE A 75 4.15 18.92 -0.15
CA PHE A 75 5.53 18.58 -0.47
C PHE A 75 5.81 18.76 -1.97
N LEU A 76 4.97 18.18 -2.84
CA LEU A 76 5.17 18.23 -4.29
C LEU A 76 4.96 19.65 -4.85
N THR A 77 3.99 20.41 -4.35
CA THR A 77 3.81 21.82 -4.72
C THR A 77 5.04 22.65 -4.36
N THR A 78 5.61 22.45 -3.17
CA THR A 78 6.85 23.15 -2.75
C THR A 78 8.04 22.83 -3.65
N LYS A 79 8.04 21.63 -4.25
CA LYS A 79 9.06 21.18 -5.21
C LYS A 79 8.73 21.51 -6.67
N GLN A 80 7.65 22.27 -6.91
CA GLN A 80 7.27 22.78 -8.23
C GLN A 80 6.99 21.67 -9.25
N TYR A 81 6.44 20.54 -8.81
CA TYR A 81 5.91 19.53 -9.75
C TYR A 81 4.68 20.08 -10.49
N ASP A 82 4.41 19.53 -11.66
CA ASP A 82 3.24 19.87 -12.46
C ASP A 82 1.93 19.61 -11.69
N GLN A 83 0.97 20.53 -11.78
CA GLN A 83 -0.26 20.48 -10.99
C GLN A 83 -1.11 19.25 -11.32
N ARG A 84 -1.16 18.81 -12.58
CA ARG A 84 -1.90 17.61 -12.96
C ARG A 84 -1.26 16.36 -12.35
N PHE A 85 0.07 16.28 -12.43
CA PHE A 85 0.80 15.19 -11.79
C PHE A 85 0.54 15.13 -10.27
N ILE A 86 0.55 16.28 -9.60
CA ILE A 86 0.28 16.36 -8.16
C ILE A 86 -1.10 15.79 -7.84
N GLU A 87 -2.16 16.22 -8.53
CA GLU A 87 -3.50 15.76 -8.23
C GLU A 87 -3.71 14.27 -8.56
N GLU A 88 -3.05 13.74 -9.60
CA GLU A 88 -3.08 12.30 -9.90
C GLU A 88 -2.39 11.47 -8.80
N VAL A 89 -1.24 11.92 -8.30
CA VAL A 89 -0.54 11.28 -7.15
C VAL A 89 -1.40 11.34 -5.88
N VAL A 90 -1.92 12.53 -5.57
CA VAL A 90 -2.72 12.78 -4.38
C VAL A 90 -3.99 11.94 -4.38
N TYR A 91 -4.66 11.81 -5.54
CA TYR A 91 -5.80 10.93 -5.69
C TYR A 91 -5.44 9.46 -5.40
N CYS A 92 -4.33 8.96 -5.96
CA CYS A 92 -3.89 7.60 -5.68
C CYS A 92 -3.65 7.36 -4.18
N ILE A 93 -3.05 8.33 -3.48
CA ILE A 93 -2.86 8.27 -2.02
C ILE A 93 -4.20 8.33 -1.29
N LEU A 94 -5.14 9.17 -1.72
CA LEU A 94 -6.43 9.31 -1.05
C LEU A 94 -7.22 7.99 -1.04
N VAL A 95 -7.16 7.22 -2.13
CA VAL A 95 -7.96 6.00 -2.30
C VAL A 95 -7.20 4.70 -2.03
N HIS A 96 -5.98 4.75 -1.48
CA HIS A 96 -5.13 3.56 -1.35
C HIS A 96 -5.57 2.58 -0.26
N GLU A 97 -6.29 3.05 0.77
CA GLU A 97 -6.56 2.27 1.98
C GLU A 97 -7.72 1.26 1.84
N ASP A 98 -8.01 0.52 2.91
CA ASP A 98 -9.10 -0.45 2.94
C ASP A 98 -10.47 0.27 2.90
N LEU A 99 -11.02 0.49 1.71
CA LEU A 99 -12.35 1.09 1.50
C LEU A 99 -13.50 0.14 1.84
N ASP A 100 -14.67 0.71 2.18
CA ASP A 100 -15.91 -0.05 2.32
C ASP A 100 -16.40 -0.61 0.98
N ASP A 101 -17.26 -1.64 1.02
CA ASP A 101 -17.65 -2.37 -0.19
C ASP A 101 -18.41 -1.49 -1.20
N ASP A 102 -19.17 -0.51 -0.72
CA ASP A 102 -19.87 0.50 -1.52
C ASP A 102 -18.94 1.61 -2.05
N GLN A 103 -17.72 1.71 -1.53
CA GLN A 103 -16.71 2.70 -1.90
C GLN A 103 -15.65 2.18 -2.86
N LYS A 104 -15.66 0.88 -3.21
CA LYS A 104 -14.67 0.30 -4.15
C LYS A 104 -14.64 0.97 -5.51
N ASN A 105 -15.79 1.49 -5.95
CA ASN A 105 -15.91 2.26 -7.19
C ASN A 105 -15.16 3.61 -7.15
N LEU A 106 -14.57 4.01 -6.02
CA LEU A 106 -13.72 5.20 -5.92
C LEU A 106 -12.33 4.98 -6.50
N VAL A 107 -11.85 3.74 -6.66
CA VAL A 107 -10.54 3.42 -7.27
C VAL A 107 -10.73 3.21 -8.78
N ARG A 108 -10.45 4.25 -9.58
CA ARG A 108 -10.88 4.30 -11.00
C ARG A 108 -9.75 4.34 -12.01
N THR A 109 -8.65 5.02 -11.70
CA THR A 109 -7.52 5.13 -12.64
C THR A 109 -6.62 3.90 -12.54
N LYS A 110 -5.87 3.62 -13.61
CA LYS A 110 -4.92 2.51 -13.60
C LYS A 110 -3.86 2.69 -12.52
N GLU A 111 -3.41 3.91 -12.32
CA GLU A 111 -2.43 4.29 -11.31
C GLU A 111 -2.98 4.02 -9.91
N ALA A 112 -4.23 4.42 -9.64
CA ALA A 112 -4.88 4.18 -8.35
C ALA A 112 -5.11 2.68 -8.11
N ILE A 113 -5.54 1.92 -9.14
CA ILE A 113 -5.69 0.45 -9.06
C ILE A 113 -4.35 -0.20 -8.73
N VAL A 114 -3.26 0.20 -9.41
CA VAL A 114 -1.93 -0.37 -9.16
C VAL A 114 -1.45 -0.07 -7.74
N VAL A 115 -1.62 1.17 -7.26
CA VAL A 115 -1.24 1.55 -5.89
C VAL A 115 -2.06 0.74 -4.88
N TYR A 116 -3.39 0.71 -5.04
CA TYR A 116 -4.31 -0.02 -4.18
C TYR A 116 -4.05 -1.53 -4.13
N ASP A 117 -3.78 -2.15 -5.28
CA ASP A 117 -3.52 -3.58 -5.37
C ASP A 117 -2.13 -3.93 -4.85
N SER A 118 -1.11 -3.13 -5.17
CA SER A 118 0.27 -3.38 -4.71
C SER A 118 0.38 -3.40 -3.18
N GLU A 119 -0.35 -2.50 -2.51
CA GLU A 119 -0.46 -2.45 -1.05
C GLU A 119 -1.03 -3.76 -0.47
N LYS A 120 -2.06 -4.33 -1.12
CA LYS A 120 -2.69 -5.59 -0.70
C LYS A 120 -1.82 -6.78 -1.00
N ILE A 121 -1.28 -6.86 -2.21
CA ILE A 121 -0.38 -7.92 -2.65
C ILE A 121 0.82 -7.99 -1.70
N GLN A 122 1.42 -6.85 -1.32
CA GLN A 122 2.54 -6.84 -0.38
C GLN A 122 2.15 -7.40 1.00
N LYS A 123 0.94 -7.07 1.50
CA LYS A 123 0.42 -7.62 2.75
C LYS A 123 0.08 -9.11 2.64
N ILE A 124 -0.17 -9.64 1.45
CA ILE A 124 -0.42 -11.07 1.19
C ILE A 124 0.93 -11.78 0.99
N SER A 125 1.78 -11.72 2.02
CA SER A 125 3.13 -12.27 2.01
C SER A 125 3.58 -12.66 3.43
N ALA A 126 4.72 -13.33 3.55
CA ALA A 126 5.35 -13.61 4.85
C ALA A 126 5.65 -12.32 5.63
N PHE A 127 6.11 -11.25 4.96
CA PHE A 127 6.33 -9.96 5.61
C PHE A 127 5.01 -9.34 6.09
N GLY A 128 3.92 -9.52 5.35
CA GLY A 128 2.60 -9.06 5.76
C GLY A 128 2.13 -9.66 7.10
N ILE A 129 2.45 -10.93 7.35
CA ILE A 129 2.23 -11.60 8.65
C ILE A 129 3.05 -10.90 9.74
N ILE A 130 4.36 -10.70 9.52
CA ILE A 130 5.26 -10.03 10.47
C ILE A 130 4.74 -8.62 10.81
N LYS A 131 4.40 -7.82 9.79
CA LYS A 131 3.88 -6.46 9.96
C LYS A 131 2.58 -6.47 10.77
N TYR A 132 1.68 -7.42 10.52
CA TYR A 132 0.45 -7.55 11.29
C TYR A 132 0.76 -7.84 12.76
N ILE A 133 1.67 -8.78 13.04
CA ILE A 133 2.08 -9.14 14.40
C ILE A 133 2.68 -7.91 15.12
N CYS A 134 3.62 -7.21 14.49
CA CYS A 134 4.21 -6.00 15.07
C CYS A 134 3.17 -4.92 15.41
N GLY A 135 2.15 -4.74 14.55
CA GLY A 135 1.09 -3.74 14.77
C GLY A 135 0.02 -4.15 15.78
N HIS A 136 -0.03 -5.42 16.18
CA HIS A 136 -1.06 -5.96 17.08
C HIS A 136 -0.45 -6.78 18.23
N ASN A 137 0.83 -6.57 18.55
CA ASN A 137 1.57 -7.35 19.53
C ASN A 137 0.84 -7.47 20.87
N ASP A 138 0.31 -6.34 21.36
CA ASP A 138 -0.39 -6.31 22.65
C ASP A 138 -1.69 -7.14 22.62
N ASN A 139 -2.37 -7.25 21.48
CA ASN A 139 -3.60 -8.04 21.35
C ASN A 139 -3.34 -9.55 21.47
N PHE A 140 -2.14 -10.03 21.11
CA PHE A 140 -1.78 -11.44 21.23
C PHE A 140 -1.63 -11.88 22.68
N LYS A 141 -1.29 -10.94 23.59
CA LYS A 141 -1.24 -11.21 25.03
C LYS A 141 -2.62 -11.55 25.59
N ASP A 142 -3.65 -10.81 25.15
CA ASP A 142 -4.99 -10.92 25.71
C ASP A 142 -5.79 -12.08 25.11
N ASN A 143 -5.63 -12.32 23.79
CA ASN A 143 -6.31 -13.44 23.13
C ASN A 143 -5.57 -13.88 21.85
N TYR A 144 -4.66 -14.85 22.00
CA TYR A 144 -3.86 -15.39 20.91
C TYR A 144 -4.71 -15.98 19.77
N GLU A 145 -5.67 -16.85 20.08
CA GLU A 145 -6.48 -17.55 19.08
C GLU A 145 -7.35 -16.57 18.29
N GLN A 146 -8.07 -15.68 18.98
CA GLN A 146 -8.93 -14.69 18.34
C GLN A 146 -8.14 -13.69 17.49
N THR A 147 -6.95 -13.29 17.95
CA THR A 147 -6.07 -12.38 17.19
C THR A 147 -5.51 -13.07 15.95
N THR A 148 -5.13 -14.34 16.06
CA THR A 148 -4.71 -15.18 14.92
C THR A 148 -5.83 -15.33 13.89
N LEU A 149 -7.07 -15.61 14.33
CA LEU A 149 -8.23 -15.68 13.44
C LEU A 149 -8.51 -14.34 12.73
N LYS A 150 -8.44 -13.22 13.47
CA LYS A 150 -8.60 -11.87 12.89
C LYS A 150 -7.51 -11.54 11.87
N MET A 151 -6.27 -11.97 12.12
CA MET A 151 -5.16 -11.81 11.17
C MET A 151 -5.47 -12.53 9.86
N TYR A 152 -5.85 -13.82 9.91
CA TYR A 152 -6.22 -14.59 8.72
C TYR A 152 -7.39 -13.93 7.96
N GLN A 153 -8.45 -13.53 8.66
CA GLN A 153 -9.61 -12.87 8.07
C GLN A 153 -9.23 -11.54 7.38
N SER A 154 -8.34 -10.75 7.99
CA SER A 154 -7.84 -9.49 7.42
C SER A 154 -7.04 -9.72 6.14
N LEU A 155 -6.16 -10.72 6.13
CA LEU A 155 -5.35 -11.08 4.95
C LEU A 155 -6.20 -11.67 3.83
N LYS A 156 -7.17 -12.54 4.15
CA LYS A 156 -8.15 -13.04 3.19
C LYS A 156 -8.96 -11.91 2.57
N ARG A 157 -9.44 -10.97 3.39
CA ARG A 157 -10.20 -9.80 2.89
C ARG A 157 -9.37 -8.97 1.92
N LYS A 158 -8.08 -8.77 2.20
CA LYS A 158 -7.16 -8.05 1.29
C LYS A 158 -7.01 -8.78 -0.04
N TYR A 159 -6.85 -10.09 -0.02
CA TYR A 159 -6.82 -10.89 -1.25
C TYR A 159 -8.12 -10.72 -2.03
N ASP A 160 -9.27 -10.80 -1.38
CA ASP A 160 -10.59 -10.66 -2.00
C ASP A 160 -10.85 -9.26 -2.58
N ARG A 161 -10.18 -8.23 -2.05
CA ARG A 161 -10.33 -6.83 -2.47
C ARG A 161 -9.42 -6.39 -3.61
N ILE A 162 -8.44 -7.19 -4.01
CA ILE A 162 -7.61 -6.89 -5.19
C ILE A 162 -8.52 -6.71 -6.42
N ILE A 163 -8.33 -5.60 -7.14
CA ILE A 163 -9.19 -5.15 -8.23
C ILE A 163 -8.75 -5.74 -9.58
N SER A 164 -7.46 -5.61 -9.91
CA SER A 164 -6.92 -6.06 -11.20
C SER A 164 -6.81 -7.57 -11.26
N LYS A 165 -7.05 -8.13 -12.45
CA LYS A 165 -6.85 -9.56 -12.70
C LYS A 165 -5.39 -9.94 -12.49
N GLN A 166 -4.48 -9.11 -12.97
CA GLN A 166 -3.02 -9.29 -12.90
C GLN A 166 -2.55 -9.22 -11.45
N GLY A 167 -3.06 -8.28 -10.66
CA GLY A 167 -2.79 -8.22 -9.23
C GLY A 167 -3.28 -9.47 -8.49
N LYS A 168 -4.45 -10.00 -8.87
CA LYS A 168 -5.01 -11.21 -8.26
C LYS A 168 -4.15 -12.45 -8.55
N GLU A 169 -3.63 -12.54 -9.77
CA GLU A 169 -2.68 -13.56 -10.19
C GLU A 169 -1.36 -13.44 -9.42
N MET A 170 -0.80 -12.23 -9.32
CA MET A 170 0.43 -11.96 -8.55
C MET A 170 0.30 -12.31 -7.06
N ALA A 171 -0.87 -12.14 -6.45
CA ALA A 171 -1.11 -12.48 -5.05
C ALA A 171 -1.43 -13.97 -4.80
N SER A 172 -1.63 -14.77 -5.85
CA SER A 172 -2.20 -16.13 -5.72
C SER A 172 -1.31 -17.06 -4.89
N ASP A 173 0.00 -17.10 -5.18
CA ASP A 173 0.96 -17.91 -4.45
C ASP A 173 1.13 -17.44 -3.00
N GLY A 174 1.19 -16.12 -2.78
CA GLY A 174 1.25 -15.54 -1.44
C GLY A 174 0.01 -15.90 -0.61
N PHE A 175 -1.18 -15.91 -1.23
CA PHE A 175 -2.41 -16.31 -0.55
C PHE A 175 -2.48 -17.81 -0.30
N LYS A 176 -1.93 -18.65 -1.20
CA LYS A 176 -1.77 -20.08 -0.97
C LYS A 176 -0.89 -20.33 0.26
N PHE A 177 0.26 -19.66 0.33
CA PHE A 177 1.15 -19.71 1.50
C PHE A 177 0.42 -19.30 2.79
N ILE A 178 -0.33 -18.19 2.79
CA ILE A 178 -1.11 -17.75 3.96
C ILE A 178 -2.10 -18.83 4.39
N LYS A 179 -2.83 -19.45 3.47
CA LYS A 179 -3.76 -20.53 3.81
C LYS A 179 -3.06 -21.74 4.44
N GLU A 180 -1.86 -22.07 3.99
CA GLU A 180 -1.06 -23.17 4.55
C GLU A 180 -0.55 -22.81 5.94
N TYR A 181 0.03 -21.63 6.11
CA TYR A 181 0.50 -21.12 7.40
C TYR A 181 -0.58 -21.14 8.50
N PHE A 182 -1.80 -20.67 8.19
CA PHE A 182 -2.90 -20.67 9.17
C PHE A 182 -3.58 -22.03 9.38
N LYS A 183 -3.30 -23.04 8.55
CA LYS A 183 -3.72 -24.42 8.83
C LYS A 183 -2.85 -25.05 9.92
N GLU A 184 -1.57 -24.70 9.99
CA GLU A 184 -0.64 -25.22 11.01
C GLU A 184 -0.86 -24.60 12.40
N LEU A 185 -1.54 -23.44 12.46
CA LEU A 185 -1.87 -22.74 13.71
C LEU A 185 -3.23 -23.14 14.31
N LYS A 186 -3.97 -24.05 13.68
CA LYS A 186 -5.22 -24.62 14.17
C LYS A 186 -5.00 -26.04 14.67
#